data_AF-A0A1C6RI78-F1
#
_entry.id   AF-A0A1C6RI78-F1
#
_cell.length_a   1.000
_cell.length_b   1.000
_cell.length_c   1.000
_cell.angle_alpha   90.00
_cell.angle_beta   90.00
_cell.angle_gamma   90.00
#
_symmetry.space_group_name_H-M   'P 1'
#
loop_
_entity.id
_entity.type
_entity.pdbx_description
1 polymer ?
#
loop_
_entity_poly.entity_id
_entity_poly.type
_entity_poly.pdbx_seq_one_letter_code
_entity_poly.pdbx_strand_id
1 'polypeptide(L)'
;MVPMTLKVPVPFEYVFPAGALCLGVAPQVDFDRRGEADNQARDKETGERVWVVRVMDLDPEAGKFGRSTEVKVKVKVVAAHQPVPPASTVPGYPPAVQFEV
;
A
#
# COMPACT_ATOMS: atom_id res chain seq x y z
N MET A 1 4.88 -16.62 -23.23
CA MET A 1 4.27 -15.28 -23.24
C MET A 1 3.25 -15.26 -22.12
N VAL A 2 3.63 -14.77 -20.94
CA VAL A 2 2.70 -14.66 -19.80
C VAL A 2 1.71 -13.56 -20.17
N PRO A 3 0.39 -13.80 -20.14
CA PRO A 3 -0.58 -12.77 -20.51
C PRO A 3 -0.36 -11.57 -19.61
N MET A 4 -0.21 -10.41 -20.26
CA MET A 4 -0.07 -9.09 -19.67
C MET A 4 -1.06 -8.96 -18.51
N THR A 5 -0.56 -8.83 -17.28
CA THR A 5 -1.39 -8.67 -16.08
C THR A 5 -2.36 -7.52 -16.32
N LEU A 6 -3.64 -7.84 -16.49
CA LEU A 6 -4.68 -6.82 -16.67
C LEU A 6 -4.77 -6.02 -15.37
N LYS A 7 -4.28 -4.77 -15.40
CA LYS A 7 -4.47 -3.82 -14.30
C LYS A 7 -5.88 -3.28 -14.40
N VAL A 8 -6.80 -3.85 -13.62
CA VAL A 8 -8.17 -3.33 -13.52
C VAL A 8 -8.17 -2.23 -12.45
N PRO A 9 -8.54 -0.98 -12.79
CA PRO A 9 -8.72 0.05 -11.77
C PRO A 9 -9.91 -0.36 -10.89
N VAL A 10 -9.67 -0.47 -9.59
CA VAL A 10 -10.70 -0.78 -8.61
C VAL A 10 -10.85 0.43 -7.69
N PRO A 11 -12.06 0.99 -7.52
CA PRO A 11 -12.28 2.07 -6.59
C PRO A 11 -11.89 1.67 -5.17
N PHE A 12 -11.36 2.63 -4.41
CA PHE A 12 -10.95 2.41 -3.02
C PHE A 12 -12.06 1.79 -2.16
N GLU A 13 -13.30 2.26 -2.32
CA GLU A 13 -14.48 1.79 -1.57
C GLU A 13 -14.81 0.31 -1.82
N TYR A 14 -14.42 -0.24 -2.98
CA TYR A 14 -14.61 -1.67 -3.28
C TYR A 14 -13.56 -2.55 -2.59
N VAL A 15 -12.37 -2.00 -2.33
CA VAL A 15 -11.29 -2.72 -1.65
C VAL A 15 -11.39 -2.56 -0.14
N PHE A 16 -11.82 -1.39 0.33
CA PHE A 16 -11.93 -1.01 1.74
C PHE A 16 -13.31 -0.40 2.04
N PRO A 17 -14.38 -1.22 2.07
CA PRO A 17 -15.75 -0.72 2.25
C PRO A 17 -15.97 -0.05 3.61
N ALA A 18 -15.23 -0.48 4.64
CA ALA A 18 -15.27 0.10 5.98
C ALA A 18 -14.21 1.20 6.19
N GLY A 19 -13.41 1.51 5.17
CA GLY A 19 -12.24 2.40 5.25
C GLY A 19 -10.97 1.69 5.68
N ALA A 20 -9.84 2.42 5.59
CA ALA A 20 -8.53 1.91 5.95
C ALA A 20 -7.73 2.94 6.75
N LEU A 21 -6.99 2.48 7.76
CA LEU A 21 -6.11 3.30 8.57
C LEU A 21 -4.66 3.07 8.16
N CYS A 22 -3.90 4.14 7.91
CA CYS A 22 -2.49 4.01 7.54
C CYS A 22 -1.61 3.80 8.77
N LEU A 23 -0.91 2.68 8.79
CA LEU A 23 0.06 2.30 9.82
C LEU A 23 1.46 2.85 9.53
N GLY A 24 1.77 3.07 8.24
CA GLY A 24 3.04 3.66 7.84
C GLY A 24 3.43 3.39 6.39
N VAL A 25 4.41 4.13 5.92
CA VAL A 25 4.92 4.07 4.55
C VAL A 25 6.38 3.62 4.60
N ALA A 26 6.71 2.56 3.86
CA ALA A 26 8.07 2.04 3.76
C ALA A 26 8.50 1.89 2.28
N PRO A 27 9.78 2.05 1.94
CA PRO A 27 10.26 1.75 0.60
C PRO A 27 10.06 0.26 0.28
N GLN A 28 9.59 -0.06 -0.93
CA GLN A 28 9.54 -1.45 -1.38
C GLN A 28 10.97 -1.92 -1.63
N VAL A 29 11.42 -2.93 -0.90
CA VAL A 29 12.74 -3.54 -1.15
C VAL A 29 12.66 -4.39 -2.41
N ASP A 30 13.62 -4.16 -3.31
CA ASP A 30 13.92 -5.05 -4.41
C ASP A 30 14.90 -6.12 -3.91
N PHE A 31 14.45 -7.38 -3.87
CA PHE A 31 15.25 -8.48 -3.36
C PHE A 31 16.39 -8.87 -4.30
N ASP A 32 16.25 -8.61 -5.61
CA ASP A 32 17.33 -8.84 -6.59
C ASP A 32 18.48 -7.83 -6.41
N ARG A 33 18.18 -6.65 -5.84
CA ARG A 33 19.15 -5.56 -5.58
C ARG A 33 19.60 -5.51 -4.11
N ARG A 34 19.40 -6.60 -3.38
CA ARG A 34 19.71 -6.67 -1.95
C ARG A 34 21.24 -6.58 -1.75
N GLY A 35 21.70 -5.46 -1.20
CA GLY A 35 23.13 -5.19 -0.96
C GLY A 35 23.62 -3.89 -1.61
N GLU A 36 22.82 -3.30 -2.51
CA GLU A 36 23.08 -1.96 -3.02
C GLU A 36 22.66 -0.87 -2.00
N ALA A 37 23.27 0.31 -2.10
CA ALA A 37 22.89 1.48 -1.30
C ALA A 37 21.46 1.96 -1.59
N ASP A 38 20.99 1.83 -2.85
CA ASP A 38 19.60 2.06 -3.27
C ASP A 38 18.98 0.74 -3.72
N ASN A 39 18.52 -0.06 -2.76
CA ASN A 39 17.83 -1.33 -2.98
C ASN A 39 16.30 -1.17 -3.12
N GLN A 40 15.82 0.06 -3.38
CA GLN A 40 14.39 0.29 -3.57
C GLN A 40 13.94 -0.17 -4.95
N ALA A 41 12.81 -0.87 -4.97
CA ALA A 41 12.16 -1.30 -6.20
C ALA A 41 11.69 -0.09 -7.01
N ARG A 42 11.86 -0.20 -8.33
CA ARG A 42 11.39 0.79 -9.29
C ARG A 42 10.31 0.18 -10.16
N ASP A 43 9.30 0.97 -10.47
CA ASP A 43 8.26 0.55 -11.39
C ASP A 43 8.83 0.41 -12.80
N LYS A 44 8.44 -0.64 -13.53
CA LYS A 44 9.03 -0.98 -14.83
C LYS A 44 8.54 -0.11 -15.97
N GLU A 45 7.40 0.55 -15.80
CA GLU A 45 6.80 1.41 -16.83
C GLU A 45 7.25 2.87 -16.67
N THR A 46 7.33 3.34 -15.43
CA THR A 46 7.66 4.74 -15.10
C THR A 46 9.11 4.96 -14.65
N GLY A 47 9.78 3.92 -14.14
CA GLY A 47 11.13 4.03 -13.54
C GLY A 47 11.16 4.68 -12.15
N GLU A 48 9.99 5.05 -11.62
CA GLU A 48 9.86 5.71 -10.33
C GLU A 48 9.94 4.73 -9.15
N ARG A 49 10.19 5.28 -7.96
CA ARG A 49 10.30 4.50 -6.73
C ARG A 49 8.95 3.90 -6.34
N VAL A 50 8.98 2.65 -5.90
CA VAL A 50 7.82 1.96 -5.35
C VAL A 50 7.84 2.05 -3.83
N TRP A 51 6.74 2.53 -3.28
CA TRP A 51 6.46 2.64 -1.85
C TRP A 51 5.42 1.63 -1.46
N VAL A 52 5.54 1.09 -0.26
CA VAL A 52 4.58 0.19 0.36
C VAL A 52 3.92 0.91 1.52
N VAL A 53 2.64 1.24 1.34
CA VAL A 53 1.80 1.77 2.41
C VAL A 53 1.16 0.59 3.12
N ARG A 54 1.41 0.48 4.42
CA ARG A 54 0.79 -0.53 5.29
C ARG A 54 -0.49 0.08 5.83
N VAL A 55 -1.61 -0.56 5.57
CA VAL A 55 -2.90 -0.14 6.10
C VAL A 55 -3.57 -1.25 6.89
N MET A 56 -4.33 -0.83 7.90
CA MET A 56 -5.27 -1.64 8.65
C MET A 56 -6.64 -1.47 8.03
N ASP A 57 -7.24 -2.58 7.60
CA ASP A 57 -8.61 -2.62 7.11
C ASP A 57 -9.57 -2.59 8.30
N LEU A 58 -10.59 -1.74 8.24
CA LEU A 58 -11.61 -1.63 9.28
C LEU A 58 -12.76 -2.65 9.11
N ASP A 59 -12.74 -3.44 8.04
CA ASP A 59 -13.76 -4.48 7.81
C ASP A 59 -13.61 -5.65 8.81
N PRO A 60 -14.63 -5.94 9.63
CA PRO A 60 -14.62 -7.08 10.55
C PRO A 60 -14.49 -8.44 9.83
N GLU A 61 -14.88 -8.53 8.56
CA GLU A 61 -14.78 -9.73 7.73
C GLU A 61 -13.41 -9.88 7.05
N ALA A 62 -12.57 -8.84 7.02
CA ALA A 62 -11.21 -8.92 6.49
C ALA A 62 -10.40 -10.03 7.18
N GLY A 63 -10.75 -10.35 8.44
CA GLY A 63 -10.30 -11.48 9.26
C GLY A 63 -10.52 -12.88 8.67
N LYS A 64 -11.64 -13.11 7.98
CA LYS A 64 -12.19 -14.45 7.71
C LYS A 64 -11.43 -15.26 6.66
N PHE A 65 -10.70 -14.61 5.75
CA PHE A 65 -9.84 -15.28 4.77
C PHE A 65 -8.43 -15.64 5.31
N GLY A 66 -8.33 -16.10 6.57
CA GLY A 66 -7.12 -16.72 7.13
C GLY A 66 -5.93 -15.77 7.37
N ARG A 67 -6.19 -14.50 7.68
CA ARG A 67 -5.18 -13.44 7.70
C ARG A 67 -5.30 -12.75 9.09
N SER A 68 -4.24 -12.28 9.75
CA SER A 68 -4.31 -11.62 11.09
C SER A 68 -4.68 -10.13 11.01
N THR A 69 -5.60 -9.64 11.85
CA THR A 69 -6.35 -8.37 11.72
C THR A 69 -5.49 -7.09 11.68
N GLU A 70 -4.28 -7.10 12.23
CA GLU A 70 -3.53 -5.87 12.50
C GLU A 70 -2.63 -5.38 11.35
N VAL A 71 -2.25 -6.22 10.37
CA VAL A 71 -1.32 -5.82 9.28
C VAL A 71 -1.62 -6.59 7.99
N LYS A 72 -2.63 -6.19 7.21
CA LYS A 72 -3.05 -7.00 6.04
C LYS A 72 -2.82 -6.42 4.68
N VAL A 73 -2.89 -5.10 4.50
CA VAL A 73 -2.90 -4.58 3.13
C VAL A 73 -1.68 -3.69 2.90
N LYS A 74 -0.89 -4.13 1.92
CA LYS A 74 0.28 -3.44 1.40
C LYS A 74 -0.11 -2.80 0.08
N VAL A 75 -0.42 -1.51 0.11
CA VAL A 75 -0.72 -0.74 -1.10
C VAL A 75 0.60 -0.30 -1.72
N LYS A 76 0.84 -0.69 -2.97
CA LYS A 76 2.03 -0.28 -3.73
C LYS A 76 1.74 1.05 -4.41
N VAL A 77 2.52 2.07 -4.08
CA VAL A 77 2.39 3.42 -4.62
C VAL A 77 3.65 3.75 -5.41
N VAL A 78 3.49 4.17 -6.65
CA VAL A 78 4.60 4.61 -7.51
C VAL A 78 4.70 6.13 -7.37
N ALA A 79 5.81 6.62 -6.84
CA ALA A 79 6.05 8.06 -6.65
C ALA A 79 7.54 8.38 -6.47
N ALA A 80 8.02 9.50 -7.01
CA ALA A 80 9.39 9.98 -6.84
C ALA A 80 9.81 10.11 -5.36
N HIS A 81 8.88 10.53 -4.50
CA HIS A 81 9.09 10.84 -3.08
C HIS A 81 8.16 10.00 -2.19
N GLN A 82 8.51 9.90 -0.90
CA GLN A 82 7.71 9.16 0.08
C GLN A 82 6.32 9.80 0.20
N PRO A 83 5.23 9.05 -0.04
CA PRO A 83 3.89 9.57 0.19
C PRO A 83 3.70 9.81 1.69
N VAL A 84 3.19 11.00 2.03
CA VAL A 84 2.88 11.39 3.41
C VAL A 84 1.40 11.12 3.64
N PRO A 85 1.03 10.27 4.60
CA PRO A 85 -0.38 10.08 4.93
C PRO A 85 -0.99 11.37 5.50
N PRO A 86 -2.29 11.61 5.29
CA PRO A 86 -3.00 12.74 5.89
C PRO A 86 -2.91 12.71 7.42
N ALA A 87 -3.08 13.87 8.05
CA ALA A 87 -3.05 13.97 9.51
C ALA A 87 -4.22 13.22 10.13
N SER A 88 -3.99 12.57 11.28
CA SER A 88 -5.05 11.91 12.04
C SER A 88 -6.08 12.91 12.53
N THR A 89 -7.35 12.67 12.20
CA THR A 89 -8.48 13.47 12.71
C THR A 89 -8.75 13.17 14.19
N VAL A 90 -8.27 12.04 14.72
CA VAL A 90 -8.48 11.60 16.11
C VAL A 90 -7.13 11.44 16.84
N PRO A 91 -6.93 12.08 18.00
CA PRO A 91 -5.72 11.92 18.80
C PRO A 91 -5.53 10.45 19.24
N GLY A 92 -4.37 9.87 18.94
CA GLY A 92 -4.03 8.49 19.31
C GLY A 92 -4.52 7.41 18.34
N TYR A 93 -5.22 7.79 17.26
CA TYR A 93 -5.63 6.86 16.20
C TYR A 93 -4.80 7.09 14.92
N PRO A 94 -4.43 6.03 14.18
CA PRO A 94 -3.80 6.19 12.88
C PRO A 94 -4.74 6.92 11.90
N PRO A 95 -4.21 7.66 10.92
CA PRO A 95 -5.02 8.45 10.00
C PRO A 95 -5.78 7.57 9.03
N ALA A 96 -7.03 7.95 8.72
CA ALA A 96 -7.78 7.36 7.63
C ALA A 96 -7.15 7.76 6.30
N VAL A 97 -6.98 6.80 5.39
CA VAL A 97 -6.40 7.03 4.07
C VAL A 97 -7.38 6.66 2.97
N GLN A 98 -7.36 7.44 1.91
CA GLN A 98 -8.02 7.15 0.65
C GLN A 98 -6.95 7.18 -0.44
N PHE A 99 -6.95 6.17 -1.31
CA PHE A 99 -6.04 6.11 -2.46
C PHE A 99 -6.81 6.50 -3.71
N GLU A 100 -6.30 7.47 -4.44
CA GLU A 100 -6.76 7.80 -5.78
C GLU A 100 -6.04 6.90 -6.79
N VAL A 101 -6.78 6.36 -7.76
CA VAL A 101 -6.28 5.39 -8.77
C VAL A 101 -5.97 6.09 -10.08
#